data_AF-A0A949TEC7-F1
#
_entry.id   AF-A0A949TEC7-F1
#
_cell.length_a   1.000
_cell.length_b   1.000
_cell.length_c   1.000
_cell.angle_alpha   90.00
_cell.angle_beta   90.00
_cell.angle_gamma   90.00
#
_symmetry.space_group_name_H-M   'P 1'
#
loop_
_entity.id
_entity.type
_entity.pdbx_description
1 polymer ?
#
loop_
_entity_poly.entity_id
_entity_poly.type
_entity_poly.pdbx_seq_one_letter_code
_entity_poly.pdbx_strand_id
1 'polypeptide(L)'
;MFAKKLTLVFAAGCLGGLSNSLVVWLFGTIGVTALFGVKIAPSLTPAWLYPRIVWGGLWGLLFLLPLWKRKYLVRGLFYSLFPTIVQLFIVFPIKADKGTMGLELGTLTPIFVIFFNAVWGIVTAFWLDFVNDK
;
A
#
# COMPACT_ATOMS: atom_id res chain seq x y z
N MET A 1 9.34 22.00 -13.67
CA MET A 1 9.64 21.59 -12.27
C MET A 1 8.51 20.81 -11.60
N PHE A 2 7.25 21.26 -11.66
CA PHE A 2 6.13 20.55 -11.03
C PHE A 2 5.78 19.22 -11.72
N ALA A 3 5.62 19.22 -13.05
CA ALA A 3 5.30 18.01 -13.82
C ALA A 3 6.31 16.87 -13.58
N LYS A 4 7.61 17.17 -13.51
CA LYS A 4 8.66 16.19 -13.16
C LYS A 4 8.41 15.56 -11.78
N LYS A 5 8.10 16.37 -10.76
CA LYS A 5 7.81 15.85 -9.42
C LYS A 5 6.54 15.00 -9.42
N LEU A 6 5.50 15.47 -10.10
CA LEU A 6 4.21 14.79 -10.21
C LEU A 6 4.37 13.39 -10.84
N THR A 7 5.05 13.29 -11.98
CA THR A 7 5.26 12.00 -12.64
C THR A 7 6.15 11.08 -11.82
N LEU A 8 7.17 11.61 -11.14
CA LEU A 8 8.05 10.83 -10.26
C LEU A 8 7.31 10.25 -9.05
N VAL A 9 6.50 11.04 -8.34
CA VAL A 9 5.75 10.53 -7.18
C VAL A 9 4.68 9.53 -7.58
N PHE A 10 4.06 9.71 -8.76
CA PHE A 10 3.11 8.74 -9.30
C PHE A 10 3.82 7.42 -9.63
N ALA A 11 4.95 7.47 -10.33
CA ALA A 11 5.74 6.27 -10.66
C ALA A 11 6.24 5.56 -9.39
N ALA A 12 6.71 6.31 -8.38
CA ALA A 12 7.12 5.76 -7.10
C ALA A 12 5.96 5.10 -6.33
N GLY A 13 4.77 5.70 -6.40
CA GLY A 13 3.54 5.14 -5.84
C GLY A 13 3.12 3.85 -6.55
N CYS A 14 3.24 3.79 -7.88
CA CYS A 14 3.00 2.58 -8.67
C CYS A 14 3.95 1.45 -8.27
N LEU A 15 5.24 1.75 -8.10
CA LEU A 15 6.22 0.78 -7.62
C LEU A 15 5.87 0.26 -6.22
N GLY A 16 5.52 1.15 -5.30
CA GLY A 16 5.02 0.77 -3.98
C GLY A 16 3.76 -0.10 -4.07
N GLY A 17 2.85 0.19 -5.01
CA GLY A 17 1.60 -0.54 -5.22
C GLY A 17 1.85 -1.96 -5.71
N LEU A 18 2.82 -2.11 -6.62
CA LEU A 18 3.33 -3.40 -7.07
C LEU A 18 3.96 -4.18 -5.91
N SER A 19 4.87 -3.56 -5.14
CA SER A 19 5.53 -4.22 -4.01
C SER A 19 4.57 -4.69 -2.93
N ASN A 20 3.62 -3.85 -2.50
CA ASN A 20 2.54 -4.24 -1.60
C ASN A 20 1.78 -5.45 -2.16
N SER A 21 1.36 -5.39 -3.43
CA SER A 21 0.59 -6.46 -4.05
C SER A 21 1.36 -7.79 -4.12
N LEU A 22 2.65 -7.75 -4.45
CA LEU A 22 3.51 -8.94 -4.46
C LEU A 22 3.69 -9.52 -3.05
N VAL A 23 3.87 -8.68 -2.03
CA VAL A 23 4.00 -9.15 -0.64
C VAL A 23 2.69 -9.75 -0.13
N VAL A 24 1.54 -9.13 -0.41
CA VAL A 24 0.21 -9.68 -0.06
C VAL A 24 0.00 -11.04 -0.72
N TRP A 25 0.29 -11.13 -2.02
CA TRP A 25 0.17 -12.38 -2.76
C TRP A 25 1.10 -13.45 -2.20
N LEU A 26 2.38 -13.13 -1.97
CA LEU A 26 3.36 -14.07 -1.42
C LEU A 26 2.93 -14.59 -0.05
N PHE A 27 2.48 -13.71 0.84
CA PHE A 27 1.99 -14.11 2.17
C PHE A 27 0.76 -15.00 2.10
N GLY A 28 -0.12 -14.75 1.14
CA GLY A 28 -1.29 -15.58 0.86
C GLY A 28 -0.92 -16.96 0.30
N THR A 29 0.04 -17.04 -0.62
CA THR A 29 0.44 -18.30 -1.28
C THR A 29 1.22 -19.22 -0.36
N ILE A 30 2.12 -18.68 0.47
CA ILE A 30 2.89 -19.48 1.44
C ILE A 30 2.11 -19.71 2.75
N GLY A 31 0.89 -19.18 2.86
CA GLY A 31 -0.01 -19.42 4.00
C GLY A 31 0.31 -18.63 5.27
N VAL A 32 1.17 -17.61 5.23
CA VAL A 32 1.49 -16.79 6.41
C VAL A 32 0.22 -16.14 6.97
N THR A 33 -0.64 -15.55 6.15
CA THR A 33 -1.90 -14.96 6.63
C THR A 33 -2.81 -16.00 7.27
N ALA A 34 -2.87 -17.21 6.69
CA ALA A 34 -3.66 -18.32 7.19
C ALA A 34 -3.18 -18.83 8.57
N LEU A 35 -1.86 -18.84 8.82
CA LEU A 35 -1.28 -19.20 10.13
C LEU A 35 -1.81 -18.31 11.27
N PHE A 36 -2.15 -17.06 10.96
CA PHE A 36 -2.73 -16.10 11.91
C PHE A 36 -4.27 -16.02 11.85
N GLY A 37 -4.92 -16.98 11.19
CA GLY A 37 -6.38 -17.01 11.04
C GLY A 37 -6.94 -15.94 10.10
N VAL A 38 -6.10 -15.35 9.24
CA VAL A 38 -6.49 -14.30 8.29
C VAL A 38 -6.66 -14.86 6.88
N LYS A 39 -7.85 -14.70 6.31
CA LYS A 39 -8.28 -15.21 5.00
C LYS A 39 -7.94 -14.25 3.85
N ILE A 40 -6.68 -13.79 3.80
CA ILE A 40 -6.16 -12.97 2.70
C ILE A 40 -5.24 -13.83 1.85
N ALA A 41 -5.75 -14.30 0.72
CA ALA A 41 -4.99 -15.08 -0.26
C ALA A 41 -5.47 -14.75 -1.69
N PRO A 42 -5.10 -13.58 -2.23
CA PRO A 42 -5.51 -13.20 -3.58
C PRO A 42 -4.78 -14.03 -4.64
N SER A 43 -5.42 -14.23 -5.80
CA SER A 43 -4.76 -14.74 -6.99
C SER A 43 -4.03 -13.61 -7.72
N LEU A 44 -2.79 -13.85 -8.16
CA LEU A 44 -2.00 -12.86 -8.91
C LEU A 44 -2.49 -12.79 -10.36
N THR A 45 -3.64 -12.15 -10.55
CA THR A 45 -4.25 -11.92 -11.86
C THR A 45 -4.05 -10.47 -12.29
N PRO A 46 -4.00 -10.19 -13.60
CA PRO A 46 -3.93 -8.81 -14.08
C PRO A 46 -5.09 -7.96 -13.58
N ALA A 47 -6.32 -8.51 -13.56
CA ALA A 47 -7.51 -7.82 -13.07
C ALA A 47 -7.41 -7.39 -11.60
N TRP A 48 -6.72 -8.17 -10.76
CA TRP A 48 -6.46 -7.83 -9.37
C TRP A 48 -5.29 -6.84 -9.21
N LEU A 49 -4.24 -7.01 -10.02
CA LEU A 49 -2.98 -6.28 -9.89
C LEU A 49 -3.03 -4.85 -10.46
N TYR A 50 -3.57 -4.69 -11.68
CA TYR A 50 -3.64 -3.39 -12.37
C TYR A 50 -4.25 -2.27 -11.52
N PRO A 51 -5.47 -2.42 -10.94
CA PRO A 51 -6.05 -1.34 -10.14
C PRO A 51 -5.19 -1.01 -8.92
N ARG A 52 -4.54 -1.99 -8.29
CA ARG A 52 -3.69 -1.77 -7.11
C ARG A 52 -2.45 -0.96 -7.43
N ILE A 53 -1.84 -1.18 -8.59
CA ILE A 53 -0.71 -0.37 -9.07
C ILE A 53 -1.16 1.07 -9.31
N VAL A 54 -2.27 1.27 -10.03
CA VAL A 54 -2.79 2.61 -10.33
C VAL A 54 -3.17 3.36 -9.07
N TRP A 55 -3.91 2.73 -8.15
CA TRP A 55 -4.25 3.32 -6.86
C TRP A 55 -3.01 3.60 -6.01
N GLY A 56 -2.00 2.72 -6.05
CA GLY A 56 -0.71 2.98 -5.44
C GLY A 56 -0.05 4.25 -5.96
N GLY A 57 -0.11 4.49 -7.28
CA GLY A 57 0.35 5.72 -7.92
C GLY A 57 -0.42 6.96 -7.47
N LEU A 58 -1.75 6.87 -7.40
CA LEU A 58 -2.61 7.96 -6.93
C LEU A 58 -2.32 8.32 -5.47
N TRP A 59 -2.13 7.33 -4.59
CA TRP A 59 -1.69 7.58 -3.21
C TRP A 59 -0.27 8.14 -3.13
N GLY A 60 0.57 7.86 -4.12
CA GLY A 60 1.91 8.45 -4.25
C GLY A 60 1.88 9.97 -4.32
N LEU A 61 0.79 10.57 -4.79
CA LEU A 61 0.62 12.03 -4.84
C LEU A 61 0.72 12.70 -3.46
N LEU A 62 0.46 11.98 -2.37
CA LEU A 62 0.67 12.48 -1.00
C LEU A 62 2.12 12.92 -0.76
N PHE A 63 3.08 12.34 -1.48
CA PHE A 63 4.50 12.71 -1.41
C PHE A 63 4.81 14.05 -2.10
N LEU A 64 3.83 14.76 -2.66
CA LEU A 64 3.99 16.18 -3.01
C LEU A 64 3.90 17.09 -1.79
N LEU A 65 3.22 16.65 -0.72
CA LEU A 65 3.06 17.44 0.49
C LEU A 65 4.41 17.63 1.19
N PRO A 66 4.74 18.87 1.64
CA PRO A 66 6.07 19.23 2.11
C PRO A 66 6.40 18.78 3.54
N LEU A 67 5.82 17.67 4.03
CA LEU A 67 6.05 17.14 5.37
C LEU A 67 7.26 16.19 5.42
N TRP A 68 8.02 16.25 6.52
CA TRP A 68 9.14 15.35 6.87
C TRP A 68 10.12 15.02 5.72
N LYS A 69 10.49 16.03 4.92
CA LYS A 69 11.34 15.87 3.72
C LYS A 69 12.68 15.15 3.96
N ARG A 70 13.24 15.22 5.19
CA ARG A 70 14.51 14.58 5.57
C ARG A 70 14.37 13.21 6.24
N LYS A 71 13.14 12.76 6.53
CA LYS A 71 12.86 11.49 7.23
C LYS A 71 11.99 10.60 6.35
N TYR A 72 12.57 10.09 5.27
CA TYR A 72 11.84 9.34 4.23
C TYR A 72 11.07 8.14 4.78
N LEU A 73 11.68 7.37 5.69
CA LEU A 73 11.01 6.23 6.32
C LEU A 73 9.76 6.65 7.11
N VAL A 74 9.88 7.66 7.97
CA VAL A 74 8.76 8.19 8.77
C VAL A 74 7.67 8.73 7.85
N ARG A 75 8.07 9.46 6.81
CA ARG A 75 7.17 10.02 5.80
C ARG A 75 6.39 8.94 5.06
N GLY A 76 7.06 7.86 4.65
CA GLY A 76 6.44 6.72 3.99
C GLY A 76 5.44 5.98 4.88
N LEU A 77 5.85 5.68 6.11
CA LEU A 77 4.98 5.05 7.10
C LEU A 77 3.75 5.92 7.39
N PHE A 78 3.92 7.23 7.58
CA PHE A 78 2.82 8.14 7.84
C PHE A 78 1.85 8.20 6.66
N TYR A 79 2.34 8.39 5.42
CA TYR A 79 1.45 8.43 4.25
C TYR A 79 0.80 7.09 3.95
N SER A 80 1.37 5.97 4.37
CA SER A 80 0.72 4.65 4.25
C SER A 80 -0.53 4.49 5.12
N LEU A 81 -0.72 5.32 6.15
CA LEU A 81 -1.91 5.29 7.00
C LEU A 81 -3.17 5.74 6.22
N PHE A 82 -3.03 6.60 5.22
CA PHE A 82 -4.17 7.07 4.41
C PHE A 82 -4.82 5.93 3.60
N PRO A 83 -4.08 5.19 2.73
CA PRO A 83 -4.66 4.02 2.07
C PRO A 83 -5.09 2.94 3.07
N THR A 84 -4.42 2.81 4.22
CA THR A 84 -4.82 1.87 5.29
C THR A 84 -6.21 2.20 5.83
N ILE A 85 -6.47 3.45 6.23
CA ILE A 85 -7.76 3.90 6.76
C ILE A 85 -8.86 3.68 5.71
N VAL A 86 -8.60 4.10 4.47
CA VAL A 86 -9.55 3.90 3.37
C VAL A 86 -9.82 2.42 3.13
N GLN A 87 -8.80 1.57 3.18
CA GLN A 87 -8.97 0.13 3.00
C GLN A 87 -9.83 -0.49 4.11
N LEU A 88 -9.55 -0.17 5.37
CA LEU A 88 -10.22 -0.74 6.53
C LEU A 88 -11.66 -0.26 6.71
N PHE A 89 -11.94 1.01 6.42
CA PHE A 89 -13.22 1.65 6.73
C PHE A 89 -14.11 1.91 5.52
N ILE A 90 -13.57 1.81 4.29
CA ILE A 90 -14.33 2.05 3.06
C ILE A 90 -14.29 0.81 2.17
N VAL A 91 -13.10 0.33 1.79
CA VAL A 91 -12.99 -0.77 0.81
C VAL A 91 -13.53 -2.07 1.37
N PHE A 92 -13.12 -2.48 2.57
CA PHE A 92 -13.61 -3.72 3.17
C PHE A 92 -15.11 -3.76 3.44
N PRO A 93 -15.71 -2.75 4.12
CA PRO A 93 -17.14 -2.81 4.41
C PRO A 93 -18.03 -2.55 3.18
N ILE A 94 -17.62 -1.68 2.24
CA ILE A 94 -18.53 -1.21 1.16
C ILE A 94 -18.27 -1.92 -0.18
N LYS A 95 -17.02 -2.29 -0.47
CA LYS A 95 -16.66 -2.87 -1.78
C LYS A 95 -16.42 -4.37 -1.74
N ALA A 96 -15.97 -4.89 -0.60
CA ALA A 96 -15.58 -6.30 -0.47
C ALA A 96 -16.54 -7.11 0.40
N ASP A 97 -17.50 -6.45 1.06
CA ASP A 97 -18.44 -7.04 2.01
C ASP A 97 -17.73 -7.95 3.02
N LYS A 98 -16.70 -7.41 3.71
CA LYS A 98 -15.87 -8.11 4.72
C LYS A 98 -15.98 -7.52 6.13
N GLY A 99 -17.02 -6.73 6.36
CA GLY A 99 -17.21 -5.97 7.58
C GLY A 99 -16.20 -4.83 7.77
N THR A 100 -16.46 -3.98 8.77
CA THR A 100 -15.54 -2.91 9.17
C THR A 100 -14.22 -3.52 9.64
N MET A 101 -13.10 -2.88 9.30
CA MET A 101 -11.74 -3.38 9.59
C MET A 101 -11.40 -4.74 8.96
N GLY A 102 -12.28 -5.32 8.14
CA GLY A 102 -12.07 -6.63 7.52
C GLY A 102 -12.15 -7.79 8.52
N LEU A 103 -12.87 -7.63 9.63
CA LEU A 103 -12.90 -8.62 10.71
C LEU A 103 -13.47 -9.98 10.28
N GLU A 104 -14.29 -10.03 9.22
CA GLU A 104 -14.77 -11.30 8.66
C GLU A 104 -13.67 -12.12 7.97
N LEU A 105 -12.58 -11.45 7.55
CA LEU A 105 -11.38 -12.12 7.06
C LEU A 105 -10.52 -12.65 8.21
N GLY A 106 -10.75 -12.24 9.45
CA GLY A 106 -9.98 -12.62 10.63
C GLY A 106 -9.65 -11.42 11.51
N THR A 107 -9.52 -11.63 12.82
CA THR A 107 -9.33 -10.55 13.82
C THR A 107 -8.03 -9.77 13.63
N LEU A 108 -6.98 -10.43 13.10
CA LEU A 108 -5.67 -9.81 12.85
C LEU A 108 -5.57 -9.13 11.48
N THR A 109 -6.64 -9.12 10.68
CA THR A 109 -6.69 -8.47 9.37
C THR A 109 -6.19 -7.02 9.38
N PRO A 110 -6.55 -6.16 10.37
CA PRO A 110 -6.07 -4.78 10.40
C PRO A 110 -4.56 -4.66 10.50
N ILE A 111 -3.91 -5.55 11.26
CA ILE A 111 -2.47 -5.55 11.45
C ILE A 111 -1.76 -5.89 10.15
N PHE A 112 -2.24 -6.90 9.42
CA PHE A 112 -1.73 -7.24 8.10
C PHE A 112 -1.93 -6.09 7.10
N VAL A 113 -3.07 -5.42 7.13
CA VAL A 113 -3.34 -4.27 6.24
C VAL A 113 -2.39 -3.12 6.51
N ILE A 114 -2.13 -2.79 7.79
CA ILE A 114 -1.13 -1.80 8.18
C ILE A 114 0.24 -2.21 7.66
N PHE A 115 0.64 -3.47 7.87
CA PHE A 115 1.93 -3.98 7.41
C PHE A 115 2.09 -3.90 5.88
N PHE A 116 1.12 -4.37 5.10
CA PHE A 116 1.21 -4.34 3.63
C PHE A 116 1.21 -2.92 3.07
N ASN A 117 0.45 -1.99 3.67
CA ASN A 117 0.51 -0.59 3.29
C ASN A 117 1.82 0.08 3.74
N ALA A 118 2.40 -0.32 4.87
CA ALA A 118 3.72 0.14 5.29
C ALA A 118 4.78 -0.26 4.25
N VAL A 119 4.71 -1.47 3.69
CA VAL A 119 5.58 -1.88 2.56
C VAL A 119 5.41 -0.93 1.38
N TRP A 120 4.18 -0.58 0.99
CA TRP A 120 3.93 0.42 -0.05
C TRP A 120 4.63 1.75 0.27
N GLY A 121 4.41 2.29 1.47
CA GLY A 121 4.92 3.59 1.87
C GLY A 121 6.45 3.65 1.95
N ILE A 122 7.08 2.59 2.46
CA ILE A 122 8.54 2.46 2.54
C ILE A 122 9.15 2.40 1.15
N VAL A 123 8.62 1.55 0.25
CA VAL A 123 9.14 1.42 -1.11
C VAL A 123 8.99 2.72 -1.89
N THR A 124 7.83 3.37 -1.81
CA THR A 124 7.59 4.67 -2.47
C THR A 124 8.54 5.73 -1.93
N ALA A 125 8.74 5.81 -0.61
CA ALA A 125 9.65 6.78 -0.01
C ALA A 125 11.11 6.53 -0.39
N PHE A 126 11.56 5.28 -0.34
CA PHE A 126 12.92 4.87 -0.67
C PHE A 126 13.24 5.14 -2.15
N TRP A 127 12.30 4.83 -3.06
CA TRP A 127 12.49 5.12 -4.48
C TRP A 127 12.65 6.61 -4.75
N LEU A 128 11.84 7.45 -4.08
CA LEU A 128 11.96 8.90 -4.21
C LEU A 128 13.28 9.42 -3.66
N ASP A 129 13.77 8.87 -2.55
CA ASP A 129 15.07 9.21 -1.98
C ASP A 129 16.21 8.86 -2.96
N PHE A 130 16.24 7.61 -3.43
CA PHE A 130 17.21 7.11 -4.39
C PHE A 130 17.32 7.94 -5.68
N VAL A 131 16.18 8.46 -6.17
CA VAL A 131 16.15 9.29 -7.40
C VAL A 131 16.50 10.76 -7.12
N ASN A 132 16.31 11.27 -5.90
CA ASN A 132 16.63 12.64 -5.52
C ASN A 132 18.08 12.81 -5.02
N ASP A 133 18.73 11.74 -4.57
CA ASP A 133 20.15 11.72 -4.15
C ASP A 133 21.14 11.72 -5.34
N LYS A 134 20.64 11.93 -6.57
CA LYS A 134 21.43 12.15 -7.80
C LYS A 134 21.17 13.54 -8.36
#